data_AF-A0A9P9I690-F1
#
_entry.id   AF-A0A9P9I690-F1
#
_cell.length_a   1.000
_cell.length_b   1.000
_cell.length_c   1.000
_cell.angle_alpha   90.00
_cell.angle_beta   90.00
_cell.angle_gamma   90.00
#
_symmetry.space_group_name_H-M   'P 1'
#
loop_
_entity.id
_entity.type
_entity.pdbx_description
1 polymer ?
#
loop_
_entity_poly.entity_id
_entity_poly.type
_entity_poly.pdbx_seq_one_letter_code
_entity_poly.pdbx_strand_id
1 'polypeptide(L)'
;MTIAGFFAGFFAVSVYNVFEINVQIFFLFRKRTGLYFWSLLFASWGIALHSVGFLLQFFQLCKIDYANIVIITLGGVPMVIGFAVVLYSRLHLIVEDRRKIRWVLIMILMSFLVFVPPTILNFGSNSPHPEPFIRPFEIYEKVMLFGFSAQEVIISGLYLREARKMLRIVDLNRSKGSNRVMKHLIYVNVLVIVLDMTIIGTELGWAQILVPEELKSNLSADIASKVWLDLGCSE
;
A
#
# COMPACT_ATOMS: atom_id res chain seq x y z
N MET A 1 -8.35 -12.51 29.25
CA MET A 1 -8.88 -11.81 28.07
C MET A 1 -7.78 -11.81 27.02
N THR A 2 -7.86 -12.82 26.16
CA THR A 2 -6.77 -13.40 25.40
C THR A 2 -6.63 -12.68 24.06
N ILE A 3 -5.40 -12.43 23.61
CA ILE A 3 -4.95 -11.77 22.37
C ILE A 3 -5.96 -11.77 21.20
N ALA A 4 -6.67 -12.88 20.95
CA ALA A 4 -7.76 -12.99 19.98
C ALA A 4 -8.85 -11.91 20.12
N GLY A 5 -9.22 -11.51 21.34
CA GLY A 5 -10.21 -10.45 21.58
C GLY A 5 -9.74 -9.06 21.15
N PHE A 6 -8.44 -8.78 21.27
CA PHE A 6 -7.87 -7.52 20.75
C PHE A 6 -7.91 -7.49 19.22
N PHE A 7 -7.47 -8.58 18.56
CA PHE A 7 -7.53 -8.68 17.11
C PHE A 7 -8.97 -8.60 16.57
N ALA A 8 -9.92 -9.28 17.23
CA ALA A 8 -11.33 -9.18 16.88
C ALA A 8 -11.86 -7.73 17.00
N GLY A 9 -11.43 -6.98 18.02
CA GLY A 9 -11.76 -5.57 18.18
C GLY A 9 -11.25 -4.70 17.02
N PHE A 10 -9.98 -4.86 16.63
CA PHE A 10 -9.43 -4.16 15.47
C PHE A 10 -10.15 -4.52 14.17
N PHE A 11 -10.49 -5.79 13.97
CA PHE A 11 -11.29 -6.21 12.82
C PHE A 11 -12.68 -5.57 12.79
N ALA A 12 -13.36 -5.49 13.94
CA ALA A 12 -14.66 -4.85 14.03
C ALA A 12 -14.57 -3.36 13.65
N VAL A 13 -13.52 -2.66 14.09
CA VAL A 13 -13.25 -1.26 13.71
C VAL A 13 -12.99 -1.14 12.22
N SER A 14 -12.17 -2.02 11.63
CA SER A 14 -11.89 -2.01 10.19
C SER A 14 -13.15 -2.21 9.35
N VAL A 15 -14.00 -3.19 9.70
CA VAL A 15 -15.27 -3.44 9.01
C VAL A 15 -16.23 -2.27 9.17
N TYR A 16 -16.35 -1.70 10.37
CA TYR A 16 -17.15 -0.50 10.61
C TYR A 16 -16.70 0.68 9.73
N ASN A 17 -15.40 0.91 9.63
CA ASN A 17 -14.83 1.97 8.79
C ASN A 17 -15.18 1.77 7.31
N VAL A 18 -15.14 0.53 6.81
CA VAL A 18 -15.56 0.23 5.43
C VAL A 18 -17.03 0.56 5.22
N PHE A 19 -17.91 0.20 6.16
CA PHE A 19 -19.33 0.55 6.08
C PHE A 19 -19.55 2.06 6.11
N GLU A 20 -18.89 2.78 7.01
CA GLU A 20 -18.98 4.23 7.10
C GLU A 20 -18.55 4.90 5.79
N ILE A 21 -17.39 4.50 5.25
CA ILE A 21 -16.87 5.00 3.98
C ILE A 21 -17.89 4.72 2.85
N ASN A 22 -18.44 3.51 2.77
CA ASN A 22 -19.45 3.18 1.76
C ASN A 22 -20.67 4.11 1.85
N VAL A 23 -21.20 4.30 3.05
CA VAL A 23 -22.33 5.21 3.29
C VAL A 23 -21.97 6.63 2.85
N GLN A 24 -20.81 7.16 3.27
CA GLN A 24 -20.33 8.48 2.88
C GLN A 24 -20.19 8.63 1.36
N ILE A 25 -19.70 7.61 0.65
CA ILE A 25 -19.58 7.61 -0.82
C ILE A 25 -20.97 7.77 -1.46
N PHE A 26 -21.97 7.02 -1.00
CA PHE A 26 -23.32 7.11 -1.54
C PHE A 26 -23.98 8.47 -1.29
N PHE A 27 -23.69 9.11 -0.16
CA PHE A 27 -24.21 10.44 0.16
C PHE A 27 -23.45 11.58 -0.53
N LEU A 28 -22.14 11.46 -0.73
CA LEU A 28 -21.30 12.50 -1.32
C LEU A 28 -21.48 12.60 -2.85
N PHE A 29 -21.69 11.47 -3.55
CA PHE A 29 -21.79 11.45 -5.00
C PHE A 29 -23.23 11.53 -5.51
N ARG A 30 -23.67 12.75 -5.86
CA ARG A 30 -24.97 13.01 -6.50
C ARG A 30 -25.03 12.52 -7.96
N LYS A 31 -23.89 12.25 -8.61
CA LYS A 31 -23.76 11.60 -9.94
C LYS A 31 -22.81 10.39 -9.85
N ARG A 32 -23.31 9.19 -10.15
CA ARG A 32 -22.62 7.89 -9.96
C ARG A 32 -21.80 7.39 -11.17
N THR A 33 -21.37 8.30 -12.05
CA THR A 33 -20.78 7.92 -13.35
C THR A 33 -19.28 8.18 -13.47
N GLY A 34 -18.64 8.78 -12.46
CA GLY A 34 -17.21 9.09 -12.51
C GLY A 34 -16.33 7.89 -12.15
N LEU A 35 -15.18 7.75 -12.82
CA LEU A 35 -14.11 6.79 -12.47
C LEU A 35 -13.76 6.85 -10.97
N TYR A 36 -13.74 8.04 -10.38
CA TYR A 36 -13.51 8.24 -8.94
C TYR A 36 -14.48 7.44 -8.07
N PHE A 37 -15.78 7.44 -8.40
CA PHE A 37 -16.80 6.74 -7.62
C PHE A 37 -16.57 5.23 -7.66
N TRP A 38 -16.36 4.67 -8.85
CA TRP A 38 -16.11 3.25 -9.03
C TRP A 38 -14.82 2.80 -8.35
N SER A 39 -13.73 3.54 -8.49
CA SER A 39 -12.46 3.22 -7.83
C SER A 39 -12.56 3.25 -6.31
N LEU A 40 -13.28 4.23 -5.75
CA LEU A 40 -13.47 4.34 -4.31
C LEU A 40 -14.35 3.21 -3.77
N LEU A 41 -15.38 2.81 -4.52
CA LEU A 41 -16.21 1.66 -4.20
C LEU A 41 -15.40 0.36 -4.23
N PHE A 42 -14.69 0.08 -5.33
CA PHE A 42 -13.84 -1.11 -5.44
C PHE A 42 -12.74 -1.17 -4.39
N ALA A 43 -12.11 -0.04 -4.05
CA ALA A 43 -11.11 -0.01 -2.98
C ALA A 43 -11.73 -0.38 -1.63
N SER A 44 -12.89 0.22 -1.29
CA SER A 44 -13.57 -0.03 -0.02
C SER A 44 -14.03 -1.48 0.12
N TRP A 45 -14.63 -2.06 -0.92
CA TRP A 45 -15.04 -3.47 -0.93
C TRP A 45 -13.84 -4.42 -0.94
N GLY A 46 -12.76 -4.04 -1.62
CA GLY A 46 -11.49 -4.76 -1.59
C GLY A 46 -10.93 -4.85 -0.17
N ILE A 47 -10.92 -3.75 0.57
CA ILE A 47 -10.49 -3.72 1.99
C ILE A 47 -11.34 -4.66 2.84
N ALA A 48 -12.68 -4.63 2.69
CA ALA A 48 -13.56 -5.54 3.43
C ALA A 48 -13.27 -7.00 3.11
N LEU A 49 -13.21 -7.38 1.83
CA LEU A 49 -12.94 -8.76 1.41
C LEU A 49 -11.57 -9.24 1.88
N HIS A 50 -10.55 -8.39 1.75
CA HIS A 50 -9.19 -8.69 2.20
C HIS A 50 -9.13 -8.90 3.71
N SER A 51 -9.78 -8.01 4.48
CA SER A 51 -9.88 -8.12 5.94
C SER A 51 -10.61 -9.39 6.37
N VAL A 52 -11.73 -9.72 5.73
CA VAL A 52 -12.48 -10.95 6.03
C VAL A 52 -11.63 -12.20 5.73
N GLY A 53 -10.89 -12.21 4.61
CA GLY A 53 -9.97 -13.29 4.27
C GLY A 53 -8.90 -13.51 5.34
N PHE A 54 -8.27 -12.44 5.81
CA PHE A 54 -7.29 -12.49 6.90
C PHE A 54 -7.90 -12.96 8.23
N LEU A 55 -9.13 -12.53 8.54
CA LEU A 55 -9.85 -12.98 9.74
C LEU A 55 -10.11 -14.49 9.68
N LEU A 56 -10.60 -14.99 8.54
CA LEU A 56 -10.87 -16.42 8.33
C LEU A 56 -9.60 -17.26 8.48
N GLN A 57 -8.48 -16.78 7.95
CA GLN A 57 -7.17 -17.42 8.10
C GLN A 57 -6.69 -17.40 9.57
N PHE A 58 -6.84 -16.27 10.27
CA PHE A 58 -6.39 -16.11 11.66
C PHE A 58 -7.15 -17.03 12.63
N PHE A 59 -8.46 -17.14 12.49
CA PHE A 59 -9.28 -18.02 13.35
C PHE A 59 -9.34 -19.47 12.86
N GLN A 60 -8.64 -19.81 11.77
CA GLN A 60 -8.69 -21.12 11.10
C GLN A 60 -10.13 -21.65 10.90
N LEU A 61 -11.07 -20.75 10.62
CA LEU A 61 -12.51 -21.07 10.50
C LEU A 61 -12.79 -21.96 9.29
N CYS A 62 -11.99 -21.84 8.23
CA CYS A 62 -12.04 -22.70 7.05
C CYS A 62 -10.80 -23.59 6.99
N LYS A 63 -11.00 -24.91 7.12
CA LYS A 63 -9.96 -25.96 6.95
C LYS A 63 -9.47 -26.14 5.50
N ILE A 64 -9.98 -25.33 4.58
CA ILE A 64 -9.56 -25.33 3.17
C ILE A 64 -8.65 -24.12 2.99
N ASP A 65 -7.35 -24.31 3.19
CA ASP A 65 -6.35 -23.23 3.19
C ASP A 65 -6.38 -22.41 1.89
N TYR A 66 -6.64 -23.07 0.76
CA TYR A 66 -6.80 -22.43 -0.55
C TYR A 66 -7.96 -21.42 -0.62
N ALA A 67 -9.07 -21.66 0.09
CA ALA A 67 -10.22 -20.77 0.04
C ALA A 67 -9.91 -19.42 0.70
N ASN A 68 -9.15 -19.42 1.79
CA ASN A 68 -8.75 -18.21 2.50
C ASN A 68 -7.85 -17.34 1.62
N ILE A 69 -6.85 -17.95 0.97
CA ILE A 69 -5.90 -17.25 0.08
C ILE A 69 -6.64 -16.63 -1.09
N VAL A 70 -7.57 -17.37 -1.72
CA VAL A 70 -8.37 -16.85 -2.84
C VAL A 70 -9.15 -15.60 -2.41
N ILE A 71 -9.79 -15.61 -1.24
CA ILE A 71 -10.52 -14.45 -0.72
C ILE A 71 -9.58 -13.28 -0.45
N ILE A 72 -8.42 -13.53 0.16
CA ILE A 72 -7.41 -12.51 0.44
C ILE A 72 -6.91 -11.86 -0.86
N THR A 73 -6.57 -12.67 -1.87
CA THR A 73 -6.10 -12.18 -3.17
C THR A 73 -7.21 -11.43 -3.91
N LEU A 74 -8.44 -11.96 -3.93
CA LEU A 74 -9.59 -11.31 -4.56
C LEU A 74 -9.95 -9.97 -3.93
N GLY A 75 -9.74 -9.80 -2.62
CA GLY A 75 -9.87 -8.50 -1.95
C GLY A 75 -8.66 -7.59 -2.16
N GLY A 76 -7.46 -8.16 -2.14
CA GLY A 76 -6.20 -7.43 -2.22
C GLY A 76 -5.99 -6.72 -3.56
N VAL A 77 -6.33 -7.39 -4.67
CA VAL A 77 -6.21 -6.79 -6.01
C VAL A 77 -7.04 -5.48 -6.11
N PRO A 78 -8.38 -5.49 -5.98
CA PRO A 78 -9.19 -4.28 -6.11
C PRO A 78 -8.89 -3.23 -5.04
N MET A 79 -8.41 -3.62 -3.85
CA MET A 79 -7.92 -2.70 -2.83
C MET A 79 -6.76 -1.86 -3.36
N VAL A 80 -5.71 -2.51 -3.85
CA VAL A 80 -4.49 -1.84 -4.35
C VAL A 80 -4.78 -1.06 -5.64
N ILE A 81 -5.49 -1.67 -6.59
CA ILE A 81 -5.90 -0.99 -7.84
C ILE A 81 -6.73 0.26 -7.51
N GLY A 82 -7.75 0.07 -6.67
CA GLY A 82 -8.70 1.12 -6.32
C GLY A 82 -8.02 2.30 -5.66
N PHE A 83 -7.10 2.04 -4.72
CA PHE A 83 -6.35 3.08 -4.03
C PHE A 83 -5.46 3.90 -4.98
N ALA A 84 -4.68 3.22 -5.84
CA ALA A 84 -3.85 3.87 -6.84
C ALA A 84 -4.67 4.74 -7.81
N VAL A 85 -5.84 4.25 -8.23
CA VAL A 85 -6.73 5.00 -9.14
C VAL A 85 -7.44 6.17 -8.43
N VAL A 86 -7.74 6.06 -7.13
CA VAL A 86 -8.26 7.19 -6.33
C VAL A 86 -7.25 8.33 -6.27
N LEU A 87 -5.97 8.02 -6.00
CA LEU A 87 -4.88 9.00 -6.04
C LEU A 87 -4.73 9.63 -7.44
N TYR A 88 -4.75 8.80 -8.49
CA TYR A 88 -4.73 9.26 -9.87
C TYR A 88 -5.89 10.20 -10.21
N SER A 89 -7.11 9.84 -9.82
CA SER A 89 -8.29 10.64 -10.11
C SER A 89 -8.28 11.98 -9.36
N ARG A 90 -7.66 12.06 -8.17
CA ARG A 90 -7.43 13.33 -7.47
C ARG A 90 -6.38 14.18 -8.19
N LEU A 91 -5.30 13.56 -8.65
CA LEU A 91 -4.26 14.24 -9.42
C LEU A 91 -4.82 14.82 -10.73
N HIS A 92 -5.69 14.08 -11.43
CA HIS A 92 -6.33 14.53 -12.66
C HIS A 92 -7.17 15.82 -12.47
N LEU A 93 -7.70 16.07 -11.27
CA LEU A 93 -8.46 17.29 -10.99
C LEU A 93 -7.58 18.53 -10.81
N ILE A 94 -6.29 18.35 -10.53
CA ILE A 94 -5.34 19.45 -10.25
C ILE A 94 -4.36 19.65 -11.40
N VAL A 95 -4.04 18.61 -12.15
CA VAL A 95 -3.06 18.66 -13.23
C VAL A 95 -3.77 18.82 -14.57
N GLU A 96 -3.54 19.93 -15.25
CA GLU A 96 -4.05 20.15 -16.62
C GLU A 96 -3.22 19.38 -17.68
N ASP A 97 -1.96 19.09 -17.38
CA ASP A 97 -1.03 18.45 -18.31
C ASP A 97 -1.28 16.94 -18.43
N ARG A 98 -1.94 16.55 -19.53
CA ARG A 98 -2.32 15.16 -19.82
C ARG A 98 -1.13 14.20 -19.99
N ARG A 99 0.08 14.69 -20.28
CA ARG A 99 1.24 13.82 -20.49
C ARG A 99 1.69 13.19 -19.18
N LYS A 100 1.77 13.98 -18.11
CA LYS A 100 2.14 13.51 -16.76
C LYS A 100 1.15 12.47 -16.24
N ILE A 101 -0.14 12.71 -16.47
CA ILE A 101 -1.23 11.82 -16.07
C ILE A 101 -1.09 10.45 -16.76
N ARG A 102 -0.79 10.40 -18.06
CA ARG A 102 -0.56 9.12 -18.77
C ARG A 102 0.63 8.35 -18.21
N TRP A 103 1.73 9.02 -17.87
CA TRP A 103 2.89 8.36 -17.24
C TRP A 103 2.54 7.76 -15.89
N VAL A 104 1.73 8.45 -15.07
CA VAL A 104 1.24 7.91 -13.80
C VAL A 104 0.37 6.67 -14.02
N LEU A 105 -0.51 6.69 -15.02
CA LEU A 105 -1.33 5.52 -15.33
C LEU A 105 -0.47 4.32 -15.75
N ILE A 106 0.56 4.54 -16.57
CA ILE A 106 1.52 3.48 -16.96
C ILE A 106 2.24 2.93 -15.73
N MET A 107 2.67 3.80 -14.80
CA MET A 107 3.30 3.37 -13.55
C MET A 107 2.37 2.51 -12.69
N ILE A 108 1.09 2.88 -12.57
CA ILE A 108 0.08 2.08 -11.86
C ILE A 108 -0.08 0.71 -12.54
N LEU A 109 -0.17 0.67 -13.87
CA LEU A 109 -0.29 -0.58 -14.62
C LEU A 109 0.92 -1.51 -14.43
N MET A 110 2.14 -0.95 -14.43
CA MET A 110 3.36 -1.73 -14.16
C MET A 110 3.40 -2.26 -12.74
N SER A 111 2.82 -1.55 -11.77
CA SER A 111 2.77 -1.99 -10.36
C SER A 111 1.90 -3.24 -10.18
N PHE A 112 0.91 -3.47 -11.07
CA PHE A 112 0.17 -4.75 -11.07
C PHE A 112 1.04 -5.95 -11.46
N LEU A 113 2.06 -5.77 -12.29
CA LEU A 113 2.99 -6.86 -12.61
C LEU A 113 3.81 -7.28 -11.38
N VAL A 114 4.11 -6.32 -10.49
CA VAL A 114 4.81 -6.59 -9.22
C VAL A 114 3.92 -7.37 -8.24
N PHE A 115 2.59 -7.28 -8.36
CA PHE A 115 1.64 -8.02 -7.52
C PHE A 115 1.61 -9.53 -7.83
N VAL A 116 1.94 -9.94 -9.06
CA VAL A 116 1.75 -11.31 -9.55
C VAL A 116 2.69 -12.33 -8.88
N PRO A 117 4.03 -12.13 -8.84
CA PRO A 117 4.96 -13.10 -8.24
C PRO A 117 4.65 -13.49 -6.79
N PRO A 118 4.47 -12.54 -5.84
CA PRO A 118 4.15 -12.89 -4.46
C PRO A 118 2.79 -13.59 -4.31
N THR A 119 1.82 -13.28 -5.17
CA THR A 119 0.53 -14.01 -5.17
C THR A 119 0.75 -15.48 -5.51
N ILE A 120 1.50 -15.79 -6.57
CA ILE A 120 1.80 -17.17 -6.97
C ILE A 120 2.58 -17.91 -5.87
N LEU A 121 3.56 -17.24 -5.26
CA LEU A 121 4.36 -17.81 -4.17
C LEU A 121 3.53 -18.06 -2.91
N ASN A 122 2.51 -17.23 -2.63
CA ASN A 122 1.59 -17.45 -1.52
C ASN A 122 0.74 -18.72 -1.73
N PHE A 123 0.22 -18.93 -2.95
CA PHE A 123 -0.46 -20.17 -3.31
C PHE A 123 0.47 -21.39 -3.21
N GLY A 124 1.74 -21.26 -3.61
CA GLY A 124 2.76 -22.30 -3.50
C GLY A 124 3.14 -22.63 -2.04
N SER A 125 3.14 -21.64 -1.15
CA SER A 125 3.45 -21.83 0.28
C SER A 125 2.35 -22.55 1.05
N ASN A 126 1.16 -22.68 0.48
CA ASN A 126 0.05 -23.47 1.05
C ASN A 126 -0.13 -24.83 0.34
N SER A 127 0.84 -25.23 -0.48
CA SER A 127 0.95 -26.54 -1.10
C SER A 127 1.48 -27.59 -0.12
N PRO A 128 1.29 -28.91 -0.34
CA PRO A 128 1.86 -29.97 0.50
C PRO A 128 3.38 -29.92 0.71
N HIS A 129 4.11 -29.15 -0.12
CA HIS A 129 5.55 -28.90 0.02
C HIS A 129 5.85 -27.39 0.15
N PRO A 130 5.67 -26.80 1.34
CA PRO A 130 5.75 -25.35 1.53
C PRO A 130 7.19 -24.81 1.65
N GLU A 131 8.15 -25.65 2.07
CA GLU A 131 9.53 -25.24 2.38
C GLU A 131 10.25 -24.43 1.29
N PRO A 132 10.19 -24.78 -0.01
CA PRO A 132 10.91 -24.01 -1.03
C PRO A 132 10.24 -22.66 -1.37
N PHE A 133 8.99 -22.44 -0.99
CA PHE A 133 8.21 -21.27 -1.41
C PHE A 133 8.12 -20.16 -0.35
N ILE A 134 8.32 -20.50 0.94
CA ILE A 134 8.22 -19.53 2.05
C ILE A 134 9.28 -18.43 1.94
N ARG A 135 10.56 -18.79 1.77
CA ARG A 135 11.65 -17.80 1.74
C ARG A 135 11.57 -16.87 0.52
N PRO A 136 11.28 -17.35 -0.71
CA PRO A 136 10.99 -16.46 -1.83
C PRO A 136 9.76 -15.58 -1.59
N PHE A 137 8.68 -16.12 -1.00
CA PHE A 137 7.46 -15.37 -0.71
C PHE A 137 7.75 -14.15 0.18
N GLU A 138 8.45 -14.32 1.30
CA GLU A 138 8.81 -13.22 2.21
C GLU A 138 9.62 -12.10 1.54
N ILE A 139 10.52 -12.45 0.62
CA ILE A 139 11.33 -11.46 -0.11
C ILE A 139 10.45 -10.70 -1.10
N TYR A 140 9.63 -11.40 -1.88
CA TYR A 140 8.77 -10.78 -2.88
C TYR A 140 7.65 -9.95 -2.25
N GLU A 141 7.12 -10.36 -1.10
CA GLU A 141 6.16 -9.58 -0.32
C GLU A 141 6.74 -8.23 0.09
N LYS A 142 7.99 -8.21 0.60
CA LYS A 142 8.70 -6.96 0.93
C LYS A 142 8.92 -6.11 -0.31
N VAL A 143 9.41 -6.68 -1.40
CA VAL A 143 9.63 -5.94 -2.66
C VAL A 143 8.33 -5.34 -3.18
N MET A 144 7.22 -6.07 -3.08
CA MET A 144 5.89 -5.60 -3.44
C MET A 144 5.46 -4.40 -2.58
N LEU A 145 5.60 -4.49 -1.26
CA LEU A 145 5.32 -3.41 -0.31
C LEU A 145 6.14 -2.14 -0.61
N PHE A 146 7.45 -2.28 -0.81
CA PHE A 146 8.31 -1.15 -1.19
C PHE A 146 7.92 -0.57 -2.55
N GLY A 147 7.55 -1.42 -3.52
CA GLY A 147 7.12 -1.00 -4.84
C GLY A 147 5.85 -0.14 -4.79
N PHE A 148 4.82 -0.59 -4.07
CA PHE A 148 3.58 0.18 -3.94
C PHE A 148 3.76 1.48 -3.17
N SER A 149 4.51 1.46 -2.08
CA SER A 149 4.76 2.70 -1.34
C SER A 149 5.59 3.70 -2.15
N ALA A 150 6.60 3.25 -2.90
CA ALA A 150 7.35 4.13 -3.80
C ALA A 150 6.42 4.76 -4.86
N GLN A 151 5.52 3.96 -5.44
CA GLN A 151 4.50 4.46 -6.37
C GLN A 151 3.61 5.52 -5.72
N GLU A 152 3.11 5.28 -4.51
CA GLU A 152 2.24 6.21 -3.76
C GLU A 152 2.96 7.51 -3.41
N VAL A 153 4.21 7.44 -2.96
CA VAL A 153 5.06 8.60 -2.68
C VAL A 153 5.31 9.41 -3.96
N ILE A 154 5.56 8.77 -5.10
CA ILE A 154 5.74 9.47 -6.38
C ILE A 154 4.46 10.19 -6.81
N ILE A 155 3.30 9.53 -6.74
CA ILE A 155 2.00 10.15 -7.11
C ILE A 155 1.68 11.31 -6.17
N SER A 156 1.86 11.10 -4.87
CA SER A 156 1.57 12.09 -3.84
C SER A 156 2.54 13.28 -3.89
N GLY A 157 3.82 13.04 -4.18
CA GLY A 157 4.81 14.10 -4.40
C GLY A 157 4.49 14.95 -5.63
N LEU A 158 4.06 14.32 -6.73
CA LEU A 158 3.59 15.03 -7.92
C LEU A 158 2.34 15.86 -7.62
N TYR A 159 1.38 15.28 -6.89
CA TYR A 159 0.17 15.94 -6.42
C TYR A 159 0.50 17.18 -5.59
N LEU A 160 1.34 17.05 -4.56
CA LEU A 160 1.72 18.15 -3.67
C LEU A 160 2.45 19.27 -4.41
N ARG A 161 3.27 18.94 -5.41
CA ARG A 161 3.97 19.95 -6.24
C ARG A 161 2.98 20.78 -7.06
N GLU A 162 1.99 20.15 -7.69
CA GLU A 162 1.02 20.86 -8.54
C GLU A 162 -0.04 21.58 -7.68
N ALA A 163 -0.45 20.98 -6.56
CA ALA A 163 -1.36 21.61 -5.60
C ALA A 163 -0.75 22.89 -4.99
N ARG A 164 0.56 22.90 -4.69
CA ARG A 164 1.27 24.12 -4.23
C ARG A 164 1.26 25.24 -5.27
N LYS A 165 1.38 24.92 -6.57
CA LYS A 165 1.29 25.93 -7.64
C LYS A 165 -0.11 26.52 -7.73
N MET A 166 -1.15 25.67 -7.72
CA MET A 166 -2.54 26.12 -7.73
C MET A 166 -2.87 26.99 -6.51
N LEU A 167 -2.44 26.59 -5.30
CA LEU A 167 -2.64 27.39 -4.10
C LEU A 167 -1.99 28.77 -4.20
N ARG A 168 -0.78 28.87 -4.74
CA ARG A 168 -0.12 30.17 -4.95
C ARG A 168 -0.93 31.07 -5.89
N ILE A 169 -1.53 30.51 -6.93
CA ILE A 169 -2.38 31.26 -7.89
C ILE A 169 -3.70 31.69 -7.24
N VAL A 170 -4.36 30.82 -6.48
CA VAL A 170 -5.64 31.13 -5.82
C VAL A 170 -5.47 32.14 -4.70
N ASP A 171 -4.35 32.08 -3.97
CA ASP A 171 -4.02 33.03 -2.90
C ASP A 171 -3.82 34.45 -3.45
N LEU A 172 -3.20 34.56 -4.64
CA LEU A 172 -3.13 35.84 -5.37
C LEU A 172 -4.51 36.37 -5.78
N ASN A 173 -5.50 35.49 -5.98
CA ASN A 173 -6.83 35.84 -6.50
C ASN A 173 -7.95 35.93 -5.44
N ARG A 174 -7.60 35.99 -4.13
CA ARG A 174 -8.51 36.26 -2.99
C ARG A 174 -9.80 35.41 -2.87
N SER A 175 -9.94 34.29 -3.57
CA SER A 175 -11.11 33.40 -3.44
C SER A 175 -10.99 32.49 -2.21
N LYS A 176 -11.50 32.96 -1.06
CA LYS A 176 -11.41 32.27 0.25
C LYS A 176 -12.13 30.90 0.30
N GLY A 177 -13.05 30.62 -0.62
CA GLY A 177 -13.83 29.37 -0.65
C GLY A 177 -13.06 28.16 -1.22
N SER A 178 -12.39 28.35 -2.35
CA SER A 178 -11.65 27.28 -3.06
C SER A 178 -10.44 26.76 -2.26
N ASN A 179 -9.81 27.64 -1.50
CA ASN A 179 -8.64 27.30 -0.68
C ASN A 179 -8.93 26.27 0.42
N ARG A 180 -10.16 26.21 0.97
CA ARG A 180 -10.49 25.23 2.03
C ARG A 180 -10.53 23.81 1.51
N VAL A 181 -11.18 23.60 0.36
CA VAL A 181 -11.28 22.28 -0.27
C VAL A 181 -9.89 21.83 -0.69
N MET A 182 -9.13 22.69 -1.38
CA MET A 182 -7.76 22.36 -1.80
C MET A 182 -6.85 22.00 -0.61
N LYS A 183 -6.90 22.76 0.49
CA LYS A 183 -6.14 22.44 1.72
C LYS A 183 -6.55 21.10 2.34
N HIS A 184 -7.85 20.79 2.34
CA HIS A 184 -8.33 19.49 2.85
C HIS A 184 -7.78 18.32 2.03
N LEU A 185 -7.77 18.43 0.69
CA LEU A 185 -7.22 17.36 -0.15
C LEU A 185 -5.70 17.18 0.06
N ILE A 186 -4.94 18.26 0.28
CA ILE A 186 -3.52 18.18 0.62
C ILE A 186 -3.32 17.48 1.96
N TYR A 187 -4.10 17.84 2.98
CA TYR A 187 -4.00 17.23 4.30
C TYR A 187 -4.22 15.71 4.24
N VAL A 188 -5.27 15.28 3.55
CA VAL A 188 -5.56 13.84 3.37
C VAL A 188 -4.43 13.13 2.61
N ASN A 189 -3.85 13.76 1.59
CA ASN A 189 -2.75 13.14 0.85
C ASN A 189 -1.46 13.03 1.68
N VAL A 190 -1.14 14.02 2.51
CA VAL A 190 -0.01 13.94 3.45
C VAL A 190 -0.24 12.85 4.51
N LEU A 191 -1.47 12.75 5.02
CA LEU A 191 -1.84 11.70 5.99
C LEU A 191 -1.62 10.30 5.41
N VAL A 192 -2.00 10.09 4.14
CA VAL A 192 -1.74 8.83 3.43
C VAL A 192 -0.24 8.49 3.39
N ILE A 193 0.62 9.43 2.99
CA ILE A 193 2.07 9.20 2.95
C ILE A 193 2.60 8.79 4.34
N VAL A 194 2.13 9.44 5.40
CA VAL A 194 2.55 9.11 6.76
C VAL A 194 2.13 7.68 7.11
N LEU A 195 0.88 7.30 6.80
CA LEU A 195 0.38 5.94 7.04
C LEU A 195 1.20 4.90 6.25
N ASP A 196 1.50 5.13 4.98
CA ASP A 196 2.28 4.17 4.18
C ASP A 196 3.71 4.00 4.74
N MET A 197 4.33 5.09 5.19
CA MET A 197 5.64 5.05 5.85
C MET A 197 5.62 4.30 7.18
N THR A 198 4.52 4.33 7.93
CA THR A 198 4.38 3.51 9.15
C THR A 198 4.32 2.02 8.85
N ILE A 199 3.70 1.62 7.74
CA ILE A 199 3.64 0.22 7.30
C ILE A 199 5.06 -0.26 6.96
N ILE A 200 5.78 0.47 6.11
CA ILE A 200 7.18 0.13 5.79
C ILE A 200 8.06 0.10 7.05
N GLY A 201 7.90 1.09 7.92
CA GLY A 201 8.67 1.18 9.16
C GLY A 201 8.45 -0.02 10.07
N THR A 202 7.22 -0.54 10.11
CA THR A 202 6.87 -1.75 10.87
C THR A 202 7.53 -2.99 10.27
N GLU A 203 7.47 -3.15 8.95
CA GLU A 203 8.09 -4.28 8.23
C GLU A 203 9.63 -4.29 8.35
N LEU A 204 10.25 -3.12 8.27
CA LEU A 204 11.69 -2.97 8.50
C LEU A 204 12.06 -3.16 9.97
N GLY A 205 11.21 -2.70 10.88
CA GLY A 205 11.39 -2.88 12.33
C GLY A 205 11.39 -4.34 12.73
N TRP A 206 10.49 -5.16 12.17
CA TRP A 206 10.49 -6.62 12.38
C TRP A 206 11.76 -7.28 11.86
N ALA A 207 12.29 -6.82 10.73
CA ALA A 207 13.57 -7.32 10.20
C ALA A 207 14.76 -6.98 11.13
N GLN A 208 14.71 -5.86 11.85
CA GLN A 208 15.74 -5.51 12.83
C GLN A 208 15.64 -6.36 14.12
N ILE A 209 14.45 -6.82 14.48
CA ILE A 209 14.22 -7.70 15.64
C ILE A 209 14.67 -9.14 15.36
N LEU A 210 14.54 -9.63 14.12
CA LEU A 210 14.96 -10.98 13.71
C LEU A 210 16.44 -11.10 13.35
N VAL A 211 17.16 -10.00 13.12
CA VAL A 211 18.61 -10.00 12.94
C VAL A 211 19.24 -9.70 14.30
N PRO A 212 19.65 -10.71 15.09
CA PRO A 212 20.38 -10.48 16.33
C PRO A 212 21.62 -9.62 16.03
N GLU A 213 21.94 -8.66 16.90
CA GLU A 213 23.09 -7.75 16.72
C GLU A 213 24.40 -8.49 16.43
N GLU A 214 24.54 -9.73 16.91
CA GLU A 214 25.67 -10.62 16.65
C GLU A 214 25.91 -10.88 15.15
N LEU A 215 24.86 -10.92 14.32
CA LEU A 215 25.01 -11.13 12.88
C LEU A 215 25.40 -9.83 12.16
N LYS A 216 24.97 -8.66 12.67
CA LYS A 216 25.42 -7.36 12.14
C LYS A 216 26.90 -7.11 12.44
N SER A 217 27.38 -7.45 13.63
CA SER A 217 28.81 -7.34 13.96
C SER A 217 29.67 -8.28 13.12
N ASN A 218 29.21 -9.52 12.93
CA ASN A 218 29.93 -10.52 12.14
C ASN A 218 29.95 -10.19 10.65
N LEU A 219 28.83 -9.70 10.09
CA LEU A 219 28.76 -9.32 8.67
C LEU A 219 29.59 -8.05 8.38
N SER A 220 29.61 -7.08 9.30
CA SER A 220 30.48 -5.90 9.19
C SER A 220 31.97 -6.28 9.26
N ALA A 221 32.33 -7.23 10.14
CA ALA A 221 33.69 -7.72 10.27
C ALA A 221 34.14 -8.54 9.05
N ASP A 222 33.26 -9.40 8.50
CA ASP A 222 33.55 -10.21 7.32
C ASP A 222 33.68 -9.36 6.05
N ILE A 223 32.83 -8.32 5.90
CA ILE A 223 32.91 -7.39 4.77
C ILE A 223 34.17 -6.52 4.91
N ALA A 224 34.50 -6.03 6.11
CA ALA A 224 35.72 -5.28 6.34
C ALA A 224 36.98 -6.14 6.09
N SER A 225 36.97 -7.42 6.49
CA SER A 225 38.03 -8.39 6.24
C SER A 225 38.25 -8.65 4.74
N LYS A 226 37.16 -8.90 3.98
CA LYS A 226 37.24 -9.10 2.53
C LYS A 226 37.70 -7.86 1.79
N VAL A 227 37.22 -6.68 2.18
CA VAL A 227 37.65 -5.41 1.57
C VAL A 227 39.12 -5.12 1.88
N TRP A 228 39.61 -5.45 3.08
CA TRP A 228 41.05 -5.33 3.40
C TRP A 228 41.93 -6.32 2.64
N LEU A 229 41.47 -7.55 2.40
CA LEU A 229 42.20 -8.54 1.60
C LEU A 229 42.27 -8.15 0.11
N ASP A 230 41.17 -7.61 -0.44
CA ASP A 230 41.14 -7.16 -1.85
C ASP A 230 41.95 -5.87 -2.08
N LEU A 231 42.13 -5.02 -1.05
CA LEU A 231 42.98 -3.82 -1.13
C LEU A 231 44.47 -4.07 -0.81
N GLY A 232 44.81 -5.23 -0.24
CA GLY A 232 46.17 -5.57 0.20
C GLY A 232 47.03 -6.38 -0.78
N CYS A 233 46.50 -6.73 -1.96
CA CYS A 233 47.21 -7.54 -2.97
C CYS A 233 47.44 -6.78 -4.30
N SER A 234 47.85 -5.51 -4.22
CA SER A 234 48.34 -4.76 -5.37
C SER A 234 49.57 -3.93 -5.03
N GLU A 235 50.62 -4.60 -4.54
CA GLU A 235 52.03 -4.18 -4.66
C GLU A 235 52.91 -5.42 -4.91
#